data_AF-A0A9D2KNA9-F1
#
_entry.id   AF-A0A9D2KNA9-F1
#
_cell.length_a   1.000
_cell.length_b   1.000
_cell.length_c   1.000
_cell.angle_alpha   90.00
_cell.angle_beta   90.00
_cell.angle_gamma   90.00
#
_symmetry.space_group_name_H-M   'P 1'
#
loop_
_entity.id
_entity.type
_entity.pdbx_description
1 polymer ?
#
loop_
_entity_poly.entity_id
_entity_poly.type
_entity_poly.pdbx_seq_one_letter_code
_entity_poly.pdbx_strand_id
1 'polypeptide(L)'
;MKKKLLFALTAAMTMTVAFPLTASADEWRNDGKGWWYEIDDDDFDHTEYDDDYDDYAKNGWKLIDKKWYFFDASGYMKTGWIHVDDDWYYLNEDGSLLTNAYTSDGYWVDEEGEWDLRDRDDRYDDDWDDRYDDDRYDDDWDDRYDDDRYDDDWDD
;
A
#
# COMPACT_ATOMS: atom_id res chain seq x y z
N MET A 1 1.41 -8.71 34.80
CA MET A 1 1.77 -7.42 34.17
C MET A 1 2.83 -7.70 33.11
N LYS A 2 2.45 -7.79 31.83
CA LYS A 2 3.39 -8.10 30.73
C LYS A 2 4.10 -6.80 30.32
N LYS A 3 5.40 -6.71 30.57
CA LYS A 3 6.25 -5.59 30.16
C LYS A 3 6.38 -5.64 28.63
N LYS A 4 5.84 -4.66 27.92
CA LYS A 4 6.06 -4.50 26.48
C LYS A 4 7.49 -3.96 26.30
N LEU A 5 8.37 -4.78 25.72
CA LEU A 5 9.67 -4.33 25.23
C LEU A 5 9.41 -3.34 24.08
N LEU A 6 9.81 -2.08 24.25
CA LEU A 6 10.04 -1.21 23.11
C LEU A 6 11.40 -1.59 22.53
N PHE A 7 11.39 -2.19 21.34
CA PHE A 7 12.58 -2.18 20.49
C PHE A 7 12.69 -0.77 19.90
N ALA A 8 13.56 0.05 20.47
CA ALA A 8 14.01 1.25 19.81
C ALA A 8 14.84 0.81 18.59
N LEU A 9 14.26 0.91 17.39
CA LEU A 9 15.01 0.76 16.16
C LEU A 9 15.91 1.99 16.05
N THR A 10 17.19 1.82 16.35
CA THR A 10 18.17 2.89 16.23
C THR A 10 18.42 3.13 14.75
N ALA A 11 17.66 4.06 14.15
CA ALA A 11 18.10 4.75 12.94
C ALA A 11 19.29 5.63 13.36
N ALA A 12 20.50 5.07 13.27
CA ALA A 12 21.71 5.87 13.39
C ALA A 12 21.88 6.67 12.10
N MET A 13 21.06 7.71 11.92
CA MET A 13 21.27 8.73 10.90
C MET A 13 22.29 9.71 11.46
N THR A 14 23.56 9.32 11.39
CA THR A 14 24.68 10.13 11.86
C THR A 14 24.79 11.38 10.98
N MET A 15 24.36 12.54 11.48
CA MET A 15 24.75 13.83 10.89
C MET A 15 26.25 14.01 11.11
N THR A 16 27.05 13.74 10.08
CA THR A 16 28.45 14.14 10.04
C THR A 16 28.57 15.27 9.01
N VAL A 17 28.63 16.51 9.48
CA VAL A 17 29.11 17.64 8.66
C VAL A 17 30.63 17.61 8.63
N ALA A 18 31.16 16.81 7.72
CA ALA A 18 32.49 16.99 7.16
C ALA A 18 32.31 16.71 5.68
N PHE A 19 32.74 17.61 4.80
CA PHE A 19 32.92 17.29 3.38
C PHE A 19 34.30 16.64 3.27
N PRO A 20 34.44 15.30 3.34
CA PRO A 20 35.68 14.67 2.90
C PRO A 20 35.78 14.90 1.39
N LEU A 21 36.92 15.44 0.96
CA LEU A 21 37.36 15.31 -0.42
C LEU A 21 37.78 13.83 -0.60
N THR A 22 36.81 12.94 -0.74
CA THR A 22 37.04 11.57 -1.18
C THR A 22 36.17 11.34 -2.41
N ALA A 23 36.85 11.16 -3.53
CA ALA A 23 36.24 10.75 -4.78
C ALA A 23 35.84 9.26 -4.71
N SER A 24 34.80 8.93 -5.46
CA SER A 24 34.47 7.59 -6.00
C SER A 24 33.95 6.54 -5.01
N ALA A 25 32.71 6.72 -4.53
CA ALA A 25 31.91 5.61 -4.02
C ALA A 25 30.42 5.99 -4.04
N ASP A 26 29.57 5.05 -4.44
CA ASP A 26 28.11 5.19 -4.35
C ASP A 26 27.68 5.57 -2.92
N GLU A 27 27.04 6.73 -2.75
CA GLU A 27 26.78 7.30 -1.43
C GLU A 27 25.40 7.97 -1.33
N TRP A 28 24.79 7.84 -0.16
CA TRP A 28 23.60 8.61 0.20
C TRP A 28 23.94 10.08 0.46
N ARG A 29 23.19 10.97 -0.17
CA ARG A 29 23.30 12.43 -0.06
C ARG A 29 21.99 13.04 0.42
N ASN A 30 22.05 14.23 1.03
CA ASN A 30 20.89 14.98 1.47
C ASN A 30 21.17 16.50 1.44
N ASP A 31 20.27 17.30 0.85
CA ASP A 31 20.35 18.77 0.80
C ASP A 31 19.28 19.50 1.63
N GLY A 32 18.56 18.78 2.48
CA GLY A 32 17.42 19.29 3.24
C GLY A 32 16.09 19.30 2.48
N LYS A 33 16.07 19.02 1.16
CA LYS A 33 14.83 18.76 0.42
C LYS A 33 14.49 17.27 0.39
N GLY A 34 15.50 16.42 0.36
CA GLY A 34 15.32 14.98 0.38
C GLY A 34 16.65 14.23 0.38
N TRP A 35 16.55 12.91 0.46
CA TRP A 35 17.67 12.00 0.28
C TRP A 35 17.79 11.61 -1.19
N TRP A 36 19.00 11.53 -1.74
CA TRP A 36 19.27 10.90 -3.03
C TRP A 36 20.49 9.99 -2.91
N TYR A 37 20.71 9.18 -3.93
CA TYR A 37 21.85 8.26 -3.97
C TYR A 37 22.72 8.61 -5.16
N GLU A 38 23.92 9.12 -4.89
CA GLU A 38 24.96 9.37 -5.89
C GLU A 38 25.49 8.01 -6.35
N ILE A 39 25.55 7.80 -7.66
CA ILE A 39 26.06 6.59 -8.29
C ILE A 39 27.35 6.99 -9.02
N ASP A 40 28.44 6.34 -8.65
CA ASP A 40 29.73 6.50 -9.31
C ASP A 40 29.92 5.36 -10.31
N ASP A 41 29.24 5.45 -11.44
CA ASP A 41 29.56 4.57 -12.56
C ASP A 41 30.77 5.17 -13.29
N ASP A 42 31.97 4.75 -12.88
CA ASP A 42 33.24 4.96 -13.59
C ASP A 42 33.27 4.18 -14.95
N ASP A 43 32.11 3.84 -15.53
CA ASP A 43 32.01 3.05 -16.75
C ASP A 43 32.37 3.90 -17.98
N PHE A 44 33.67 3.93 -18.25
CA PHE A 44 34.30 4.60 -19.39
C PHE A 44 33.82 4.06 -20.76
N ASP A 45 33.08 2.94 -20.81
CA ASP A 45 32.50 2.40 -22.06
C ASP A 45 31.03 2.82 -22.27
N HIS A 46 30.67 4.03 -21.81
CA HIS A 46 29.43 4.63 -22.24
C HIS A 46 29.53 5.09 -23.70
N THR A 47 29.06 4.25 -24.64
CA THR A 47 28.91 4.66 -26.04
C THR A 47 28.01 5.90 -26.11
N GLU A 48 28.36 6.85 -26.96
CA GLU A 48 27.87 8.24 -27.07
C GLU A 48 26.34 8.44 -27.30
N TYR A 49 25.50 7.43 -27.06
CA TYR A 49 24.09 7.37 -27.46
C TYR A 49 23.06 7.05 -26.34
N ASP A 50 23.46 6.93 -25.07
CA ASP A 50 22.47 6.91 -23.96
C ASP A 50 22.37 8.31 -23.35
N ASP A 51 21.25 8.99 -23.62
CA ASP A 51 21.01 10.37 -23.20
C ASP A 51 20.62 10.48 -21.71
N ASP A 52 20.55 9.34 -21.02
CA ASP A 52 19.95 9.17 -19.68
C ASP A 52 20.98 8.76 -18.62
N TYR A 53 22.22 9.24 -18.76
CA TYR A 53 23.27 9.01 -17.78
C TYR A 53 23.19 10.07 -16.68
N ASP A 54 22.56 9.71 -15.57
CA ASP A 54 22.60 10.53 -14.35
C ASP A 54 23.56 9.89 -13.34
N ASP A 55 24.40 10.72 -12.76
CA ASP A 55 25.33 10.42 -11.66
C ASP A 55 24.61 10.15 -10.32
N TYR A 56 23.30 9.88 -10.37
CA TYR A 56 22.46 9.57 -9.23
C TYR A 56 21.23 8.75 -9.61
N ALA A 57 20.69 8.05 -8.62
CA ALA A 57 19.45 7.28 -8.77
C ALA A 57 18.24 8.18 -9.04
N LYS A 58 17.48 7.88 -10.10
CA LYS A 58 16.26 8.60 -10.48
C LYS A 58 15.24 7.68 -11.14
N ASN A 59 13.98 8.15 -11.19
CA ASN A 59 12.91 7.54 -11.99
C ASN A 59 12.70 6.04 -11.77
N GLY A 60 12.75 5.57 -10.53
CA GLY A 60 12.37 4.19 -10.25
C GLY A 60 13.14 3.51 -9.13
N TRP A 61 13.08 2.18 -9.20
CA TRP A 61 13.62 1.28 -8.20
C TRP A 61 15.14 1.14 -8.31
N LYS A 62 15.82 1.17 -7.16
CA LYS A 62 17.23 0.80 -7.04
C LYS A 62 17.47 -0.11 -5.84
N LEU A 63 18.30 -1.13 -6.06
CA LEU A 63 18.75 -2.06 -5.04
C LEU A 63 20.05 -1.53 -4.45
N ILE A 64 19.99 -1.02 -3.22
CA ILE A 64 21.14 -0.45 -2.50
C ILE A 64 21.31 -1.24 -1.21
N ASP A 65 22.50 -1.78 -0.95
CA ASP A 65 22.78 -2.59 0.25
C ASP A 65 21.75 -3.71 0.50
N LYS A 66 21.31 -4.37 -0.59
CA LYS A 66 20.30 -5.46 -0.58
C LYS A 66 18.89 -5.04 -0.15
N LYS A 67 18.59 -3.74 -0.18
CA LYS A 67 17.27 -3.18 0.06
C LYS A 67 16.80 -2.40 -1.17
N TRP A 68 15.51 -2.50 -1.49
CA TRP A 68 14.91 -1.75 -2.57
C TRP A 68 14.49 -0.35 -2.09
N TYR A 69 14.79 0.66 -2.88
CA TYR A 69 14.40 2.05 -2.69
C TYR A 69 13.80 2.58 -3.99
N PHE A 70 12.90 3.55 -3.89
CA PHE A 70 12.30 4.20 -5.06
C PHE A 70 12.66 5.68 -5.10
N PHE A 71 13.07 6.17 -6.26
CA PHE A 71 13.47 7.55 -6.50
C PHE A 71 12.53 8.22 -7.50
N ASP A 72 12.11 9.45 -7.21
CA ASP A 72 11.30 10.22 -8.14
C ASP A 72 12.10 10.81 -9.31
N ALA A 73 11.40 11.56 -10.17
CA ALA A 73 11.99 12.20 -11.33
C ALA A 73 13.00 13.31 -11.00
N SER A 74 13.02 13.80 -9.77
CA SER A 74 14.03 14.73 -9.28
C SER A 74 15.21 14.03 -8.59
N GLY A 75 15.21 12.69 -8.56
CA GLY A 75 16.24 11.90 -7.90
C GLY A 75 16.07 11.77 -6.40
N TYR A 76 14.95 12.24 -5.83
CA TYR A 76 14.74 12.13 -4.39
C TYR A 76 14.06 10.82 -4.02
N MET A 77 14.59 10.18 -2.99
CA MET A 77 14.07 8.96 -2.39
C MET A 77 12.68 9.18 -1.81
N LYS A 78 11.78 8.24 -2.08
CA LYS A 78 10.42 8.24 -1.55
C LYS A 78 10.32 7.44 -0.25
N THR A 79 9.27 7.73 0.50
CA THR A 79 8.86 7.05 1.73
C THR A 79 7.33 6.96 1.76
N GLY A 80 6.78 5.99 2.49
CA GLY A 80 5.34 5.74 2.55
C GLY A 80 4.81 5.09 1.27
N TRP A 81 3.52 5.27 1.02
CA TRP A 81 2.84 4.70 -0.13
C TRP A 81 3.30 5.31 -1.46
N ILE A 82 3.60 4.45 -2.42
CA ILE A 82 3.85 4.79 -3.82
C ILE A 82 3.00 3.90 -4.72
N HIS A 83 2.64 4.43 -5.89
CA HIS A 83 1.88 3.71 -6.92
C HIS A 83 2.73 3.62 -8.18
N VAL A 84 3.06 2.41 -8.60
CA VAL A 84 3.97 2.10 -9.71
C VAL A 84 3.35 0.97 -10.51
N ASP A 85 3.24 1.14 -11.83
CA ASP A 85 2.76 0.09 -12.75
C ASP A 85 1.42 -0.58 -12.39
N ASP A 86 0.48 0.20 -11.81
CA ASP A 86 -0.86 -0.22 -11.35
C ASP A 86 -0.90 -0.89 -9.96
N ASP A 87 0.26 -1.05 -9.33
CA ASP A 87 0.42 -1.67 -8.01
C ASP A 87 0.84 -0.65 -6.94
N TRP A 88 0.43 -0.91 -5.70
CA TRP A 88 0.76 -0.09 -4.54
C TRP A 88 1.85 -0.74 -3.71
N TYR A 89 2.87 0.04 -3.37
CA TYR A 89 3.99 -0.39 -2.53
C TYR A 89 4.15 0.53 -1.32
N TYR A 90 4.64 -0.02 -0.22
CA TYR A 90 4.93 0.76 0.99
C TYR A 90 6.43 0.82 1.27
N LEU A 91 6.96 2.05 1.35
CA LEU A 91 8.34 2.31 1.74
C LEU A 91 8.40 2.72 3.22
N ASN A 92 9.30 2.11 3.97
CA ASN A 92 9.56 2.43 5.36
C ASN A 92 10.08 3.87 5.54
N GLU A 93 10.16 4.34 6.79
CA GLU A 93 10.72 5.66 7.10
C GLU A 93 12.20 5.79 6.69
N ASP A 94 12.93 4.66 6.64
CA ASP A 94 14.30 4.60 6.12
C ASP A 94 14.36 4.54 4.58
N GLY A 95 13.20 4.55 3.90
CA GLY A 95 13.05 4.49 2.45
C GLY A 95 13.05 3.08 1.86
N SER A 96 13.33 2.05 2.67
CA SER A 96 13.38 0.68 2.16
C SER A 96 11.99 0.11 1.91
N LEU A 97 11.84 -0.68 0.84
CA LEU A 97 10.62 -1.42 0.56
C LEU A 97 10.25 -2.36 1.71
N LEU A 98 9.02 -2.24 2.18
CA LEU A 98 8.41 -3.20 3.10
C LEU A 98 7.90 -4.39 2.30
N THR A 99 8.22 -5.60 2.75
CA THR A 99 7.68 -6.85 2.19
C THR A 99 7.22 -7.78 3.31
N ASN A 100 6.21 -8.59 3.01
CA ASN A 100 5.67 -9.66 3.85
C ASN A 100 5.36 -9.20 5.29
N ALA A 101 4.70 -8.05 5.41
CA ALA A 101 4.52 -7.38 6.68
C ALA A 101 3.32 -6.43 6.68
N TYR A 102 2.89 -6.04 7.88
CA TYR A 102 1.90 -4.96 8.05
C TYR A 102 2.58 -3.59 8.01
N THR A 103 2.03 -2.68 7.21
CA THR A 103 2.38 -1.27 7.20
C THR A 103 2.01 -0.60 8.53
N SER A 104 2.57 0.59 8.79
CA SER A 104 2.30 1.33 10.02
C SER A 104 0.84 1.76 10.18
N ASP A 105 0.11 1.88 9.06
CA ASP A 105 -1.31 2.19 8.97
C ASP A 105 -2.22 0.96 8.85
N GLY A 106 -1.66 -0.25 8.93
CA GLY A 106 -2.41 -1.50 9.16
C GLY A 106 -2.77 -2.31 7.92
N TYR A 107 -2.16 -2.05 6.78
CA TYR A 107 -2.33 -2.83 5.54
C TYR A 107 -1.26 -3.90 5.43
N TRP A 108 -1.60 -5.06 4.88
CA TRP A 108 -0.63 -6.13 4.63
C TRP A 108 -0.05 -5.99 3.22
N VAL A 109 1.27 -6.07 3.09
CA VAL A 109 1.96 -6.19 1.80
C VAL A 109 2.55 -7.59 1.65
N ASP A 110 2.53 -8.14 0.44
CA ASP A 110 3.00 -9.49 0.13
C ASP A 110 4.53 -9.61 0.05
N GLU A 111 5.03 -10.77 -0.43
CA GLU A 111 6.47 -11.06 -0.49
C GLU A 111 7.23 -10.15 -1.45
N GLU A 112 6.54 -9.63 -2.46
CA GLU A 112 6.98 -8.68 -3.47
C GLU A 112 6.85 -7.22 -2.97
N GLY A 113 6.09 -7.00 -1.90
CA GLY A 113 5.84 -5.69 -1.30
C GLY A 113 4.62 -4.97 -1.90
N GLU A 114 3.84 -5.70 -2.69
CA GLU A 114 2.61 -5.24 -3.31
C GLU A 114 1.46 -5.31 -2.31
N TRP A 115 0.59 -4.31 -2.39
CA TRP A 115 -0.67 -4.29 -1.68
C TRP A 115 -1.80 -4.66 -2.63
N ASP A 116 -2.49 -5.77 -2.36
CA ASP A 116 -3.67 -6.18 -3.12
C ASP A 116 -4.93 -5.43 -2.61
N LEU A 117 -5.59 -4.73 -3.52
CA LEU A 117 -6.92 -4.11 -3.33
C LEU A 117 -8.02 -5.13 -3.03
N ARG A 118 -7.87 -6.38 -3.48
CA ARG A 118 -8.90 -7.43 -3.40
C ARG A 118 -9.17 -7.87 -1.97
N ASP A 119 -8.18 -7.80 -1.10
CA ASP A 119 -8.28 -8.16 0.32
C ASP A 119 -9.27 -7.30 1.16
N ARG A 120 -9.89 -6.28 0.56
CA ARG A 120 -10.92 -5.43 1.20
C ARG A 120 -12.34 -5.98 1.03
N ASP A 121 -12.67 -6.69 -0.06
CA ASP A 121 -14.06 -7.09 -0.35
C ASP A 121 -14.43 -8.49 0.18
N ASP A 122 -13.48 -9.40 0.40
CA ASP A 122 -13.78 -10.77 0.84
C ASP A 122 -13.77 -10.98 2.36
N ARG A 123 -13.49 -9.95 3.16
CA ARG A 123 -13.49 -10.04 4.64
C ARG A 123 -14.80 -9.65 5.33
N TYR A 124 -15.88 -9.45 4.57
CA TYR A 124 -17.20 -9.09 5.12
C TYR A 124 -18.36 -10.03 4.78
N ASP A 125 -18.14 -11.17 4.10
CA ASP A 125 -19.25 -12.04 3.65
C ASP A 125 -19.48 -13.32 4.49
N ASP A 126 -18.71 -13.60 5.55
CA ASP A 126 -18.75 -14.90 6.24
C ASP A 126 -19.22 -14.89 7.71
N ASP A 127 -19.88 -13.86 8.23
CA ASP A 127 -20.50 -13.98 9.56
C ASP A 127 -21.69 -13.03 9.78
N TRP A 128 -22.83 -13.62 10.15
CA TRP A 128 -24.11 -13.03 10.63
C TRP A 128 -25.16 -12.63 9.58
N ASP A 129 -26.12 -13.53 9.28
CA ASP A 129 -27.41 -13.58 9.99
C ASP A 129 -28.33 -14.74 9.51
N ASP A 130 -28.04 -15.97 9.93
CA ASP A 130 -28.97 -17.12 9.79
C ASP A 130 -29.85 -17.30 11.06
N ARG A 131 -30.11 -16.23 11.84
CA ARG A 131 -30.84 -16.39 13.11
C ARG A 131 -31.83 -15.28 13.46
N TYR A 132 -32.78 -14.91 12.60
CA TYR A 132 -34.08 -14.44 13.12
C TYR A 132 -35.20 -14.67 12.10
N ASP A 133 -35.82 -15.84 12.17
CA ASP A 133 -37.23 -16.04 11.77
C ASP A 133 -37.87 -17.05 12.74
N ASP A 134 -37.72 -16.78 14.03
CA ASP A 134 -38.72 -17.08 15.06
C ASP A 134 -39.15 -15.68 15.50
N ASP A 135 -40.36 -15.23 15.15
CA ASP A 135 -41.35 -14.85 16.14
C ASP A 135 -42.75 -14.80 15.52
N ARG A 136 -43.61 -15.65 16.08
CA ARG A 136 -45.07 -15.52 16.06
C ARG A 136 -45.50 -14.12 16.53
N TYR A 137 -46.35 -13.47 15.74
CA TYR A 137 -47.42 -12.57 16.21
C TYR A 137 -48.62 -12.86 15.28
N ASP A 138 -49.53 -13.73 15.69
CA ASP A 138 -50.77 -13.43 16.43
C ASP A 138 -51.90 -12.98 15.48
N ASP A 139 -52.69 -13.96 15.03
CA ASP A 139 -54.13 -14.06 15.28
C ASP A 139 -54.96 -12.75 15.35
N ASP A 140 -55.78 -12.57 14.30
CA ASP A 140 -57.25 -12.75 14.34
C ASP A 140 -58.18 -11.50 14.48
N TRP A 141 -59.19 -11.50 13.59
CA TRP A 141 -60.55 -10.91 13.64
C TRP A 141 -60.95 -9.55 13.02
N ASP A 142 -61.97 -9.73 12.15
CA ASP A 142 -63.15 -8.90 11.85
C ASP A 142 -62.97 -7.66 10.97
N ASP A 143 -63.40 -7.76 9.71
CA ASP A 143 -64.46 -6.89 9.18
C ASP A 143 -65.23 -7.56 8.02
N ARG A 144 -66.29 -8.21 8.47
CA ARG A 144 -67.60 -8.52 7.89
C ARG A 144 -67.96 -7.92 6.51
N TYR A 145 -68.48 -8.83 5.69
CA TYR A 145 -69.74 -8.79 4.93
C TYR A 145 -70.19 -7.47 4.29
N ASP A 146 -70.24 -7.48 2.95
CA ASP A 146 -71.42 -7.16 2.12
C ASP A 146 -71.22 -8.00 0.83
N ASP A 147 -71.99 -9.07 0.55
CA ASP A 147 -73.28 -9.06 -0.17
C ASP A 147 -73.17 -8.14 -1.42
N ASP A 148 -73.25 -8.61 -2.67
CA ASP A 148 -74.43 -9.26 -3.24
C ASP A 148 -74.07 -10.14 -4.46
N ARG A 149 -74.78 -11.28 -4.53
CA ARG A 149 -75.00 -12.06 -5.76
C ARG A 149 -75.59 -11.18 -6.86
N TYR A 150 -75.16 -11.39 -8.11
CA TYR A 150 -76.09 -11.72 -9.21
C TYR A 150 -75.38 -12.54 -10.28
N ASP A 151 -75.94 -13.72 -10.52
CA ASP A 151 -75.71 -14.60 -11.65
C ASP A 151 -75.88 -13.84 -12.99
N ASP A 152 -75.17 -14.28 -14.04
CA ASP A 152 -75.84 -14.76 -15.25
C ASP A 152 -74.80 -15.28 -16.27
N ASP A 153 -74.97 -16.56 -16.59
CA ASP A 153 -74.56 -17.22 -17.82
C ASP A 153 -74.92 -16.36 -19.06
N TRP A 154 -74.10 -16.41 -20.11
CA TRP A 154 -74.51 -16.87 -21.46
C TRP A 154 -73.34 -16.73 -22.43
N ASP A 155 -72.92 -17.88 -22.95
CA ASP A 155 -72.08 -18.06 -24.13
C ASP A 155 -72.64 -17.35 -25.38
N ASP A 156 -71.74 -16.84 -26.23
CA ASP A 156 -71.85 -16.90 -27.70
C ASP A 156 -70.45 -16.84 -28.35
#